data_AF-A0A940UIR2-F1
#
_entry.id   AF-A0A940UIR2-F1
#
_cell.length_a   1.000
_cell.length_b   1.000
_cell.length_c   1.000
_cell.angle_alpha   90.00
_cell.angle_beta   90.00
_cell.angle_gamma   90.00
#
_symmetry.space_group_name_H-M   'P 1'
#
loop_
_entity.id
_entity.type
_entity.pdbx_description
1 polymer ?
#
loop_
_entity_poly.entity_id
_entity_poly.type
_entity_poly.pdbx_seq_one_letter_code
_entity_poly.pdbx_strand_id
1 'polypeptide(L)' 'MKENIVDILKQALRLPPEARAALAGSLLDSLDEILDREAESAWEAEIASRIREIDEGKVTLIPWADARARIAG' A
#
# COMPACT_ATOMS: atom_id res chain seq x y z
N MET A 1 26.47 -11.33 -11.82
CA MET A 1 27.02 -9.96 -11.85
C MET A 1 26.43 -9.23 -10.65
N LYS A 2 27.22 -8.79 -9.67
CA LYS A 2 26.69 -7.95 -8.59
C LYS A 2 26.55 -6.55 -9.16
N GLU A 3 25.38 -6.23 -9.70
CA GLU A 3 25.12 -4.86 -10.13
C GLU A 3 25.09 -3.94 -8.90
N ASN A 4 25.82 -2.83 -9.00
CA ASN A 4 25.88 -1.85 -7.94
C ASN A 4 24.57 -1.04 -7.96
N ILE A 5 23.84 -1.05 -6.84
CA ILE A 5 22.55 -0.34 -6.67
C ILE A 5 22.68 1.14 -7.08
N VAL A 6 23.84 1.76 -6.82
CA VAL A 6 24.11 3.15 -7.19
C VAL A 6 24.08 3.35 -8.71
N ASP A 7 24.60 2.39 -9.47
CA ASP A 7 24.64 2.49 -10.93
C ASP A 7 23.29 2.20 -11.57
N ILE A 8 22.50 1.28 -11.00
CA ILE A 8 21.09 1.05 -11.39
C ILE A 8 20.27 2.33 -11.14
N LEU A 9 20.40 2.94 -9.96
CA LEU A 9 19.70 4.18 -9.63
C LEU A 9 20.06 5.31 -10.60
N LYS A 10 21.35 5.48 -10.91
CA LYS A 10 21.79 6.48 -11.90
C LYS A 10 21.18 6.24 -13.27
N GLN A 11 21.02 4.99 -13.69
CA GLN A 11 20.38 4.66 -14.97
C GLN A 11 18.88 4.97 -14.94
N ALA A 12 18.18 4.57 -13.87
CA ALA A 12 16.76 4.87 -13.68
C ALA A 12 16.50 6.39 -13.68
N LEU A 13 17.35 7.18 -13.02
CA LEU A 13 17.19 8.64 -12.95
C LEU A 13 17.38 9.35 -14.31
N ARG A 14 18.00 8.71 -15.31
CA ARG A 14 18.10 9.25 -16.68
C ARG A 14 16.84 9.08 -17.50
N LEU A 15 15.89 8.25 -17.06
CA LEU A 15 14.61 8.05 -17.74
C LEU A 15 13.70 9.29 -17.56
N PRO A 16 12.76 9.54 -18.50
CA PRO A 16 11.69 10.51 -18.31
C PRO A 16 10.85 10.21 -17.05
N PRO A 17 10.20 11.21 -16.44
CA PRO A 17 9.41 11.04 -15.22
C PRO A 17 8.41 9.88 -15.26
N GLU A 18 7.72 9.71 -16.38
CA GLU A 18 6.68 8.70 -16.59
C GLU A 18 7.28 7.28 -16.59
N ALA A 19 8.43 7.11 -17.25
CA ALA A 19 9.14 5.84 -17.29
C ALA A 19 9.75 5.48 -15.92
N ARG A 20 10.19 6.48 -15.14
CA ARG A 20 10.62 6.26 -13.76
C ARG A 20 9.48 5.82 -12.87
N ALA A 21 8.30 6.45 -13.01
CA ALA A 21 7.11 6.07 -12.25
C ALA A 21 6.68 4.63 -12.58
N ALA A 22 6.67 4.26 -13.87
CA ALA A 22 6.37 2.90 -14.30
C ALA A 22 7.38 1.88 -13.73
N LEU A 23 8.68 2.17 -13.82
CA LEU A 23 9.73 1.30 -13.25
C LEU A 23 9.59 1.14 -11.74
N ALA A 24 9.34 2.23 -11.01
CA ALA A 24 9.11 2.18 -9.57
C ALA A 24 7.88 1.33 -9.22
N GLY A 25 6.78 1.48 -9.98
CA GLY A 25 5.59 0.65 -9.83
C GLY A 25 5.88 -0.83 -10.02
N SER A 26 6.53 -1.22 -11.12
CA SER A 26 6.88 -2.63 -11.36
C SER A 26 7.83 -3.21 -10.32
N LEU A 27 8.73 -2.40 -9.76
CA LEU A 27 9.60 -2.83 -8.65
C LEU A 27 8.79 -3.05 -7.37
N LEU A 28 7.84 -2.17 -7.05
CA LEU A 28 6.94 -2.35 -5.91
C LEU A 28 6.07 -3.61 -6.09
N ASP A 29 5.47 -3.79 -7.27
CA ASP A 29 4.67 -4.98 -7.59
C ASP A 29 5.49 -6.28 -7.47
N SER A 30 6.79 -6.22 -7.76
CA SER A 30 7.68 -7.38 -7.62
C SER A 30 8.02 -7.74 -6.17
N LEU A 31 7.86 -6.78 -5.24
CA LEU A 31 8.07 -6.96 -3.81
C LEU A 31 6.81 -7.43 -3.08
N ASP A 32 5.65 -7.31 -3.71
CA ASP A 32 4.43 -7.98 -3.28
C ASP A 32 4.60 -9.49 -3.50
N GLU A 33 5.41 -10.12 -2.65
CA GLU A 33 5.47 -11.57 -2.52
C GLU A 33 4.06 -12.10 -2.28
N ILE A 34 3.71 -13.16 -3.03
CA ILE A 34 2.50 -13.99 -2.96
C ILE A 34 1.56 -13.51 -1.87
N LEU A 35 0.57 -12.69 -2.25
CA LEU A 35 -0.56 -12.33 -1.39
C LEU A 35 -0.89 -13.53 -0.51
N ASP A 36 -0.64 -13.40 0.79
CA ASP A 36 -1.07 -14.40 1.74
C ASP A 36 -2.59 -14.40 1.65
N ARG A 37 -3.13 -15.37 0.92
CA ARG A 37 -4.57 -15.47 0.66
C ARG A 37 -5.36 -15.59 1.96
N GLU A 38 -4.73 -16.08 3.02
CA GLU A 38 -5.30 -16.13 4.36
C GLU A 38 -5.35 -14.73 4.95
N ALA A 39 -4.29 -13.93 4.80
CA ALA A 39 -4.29 -12.52 5.19
C ALA A 39 -5.31 -11.69 4.38
N GLU A 40 -5.42 -11.91 3.06
CA GLU A 40 -6.42 -11.24 2.21
C GLU A 40 -7.85 -11.59 2.64
N SER A 41 -8.14 -12.90 2.81
CA SER A 41 -9.46 -13.36 3.29
C SER A 41 -9.79 -12.84 4.69
N ALA A 42 -8.81 -12.78 5.60
CA ALA A 42 -8.99 -12.23 6.93
C ALA A 42 -9.28 -10.71 6.87
N TRP A 43 -8.64 -9.99 5.94
CA TRP A 43 -8.92 -8.57 5.72
C TRP A 43 -10.31 -8.36 5.13
N GLU A 44 -10.73 -9.13 4.13
CA GLU A 44 -12.09 -9.06 3.60
C GLU A 44 -13.16 -9.27 4.69
N ALA A 45 -12.95 -10.27 5.56
CA ALA A 45 -13.83 -10.56 6.68
C ALA A 45 -13.88 -9.39 7.69
N GLU A 46 -12.74 -8.78 8.02
CA GLU A 46 -12.66 -7.64 8.93
C GLU A 46 -13.34 -6.39 8.34
N ILE A 47 -13.15 -6.09 7.05
CA ILE A 47 -13.84 -4.97 6.38
C ILE A 47 -15.35 -5.17 6.46
N ALA A 48 -15.83 -6.37 6.11
CA ALA A 48 -17.25 -6.70 6.18
C ALA A 48 -17.81 -6.60 7.60
N SER A 49 -17.03 -7.00 8.61
CA SER A 49 -17.39 -6.84 10.02
C SER A 49 -17.52 -5.37 10.41
N ARG A 50 -16.52 -4.54 10.09
CA ARG A 50 -16.53 -3.10 10.43
C ARG A 50 -17.66 -2.33 9.77
N ILE A 51 -17.96 -2.62 8.50
CA ILE A 51 -19.11 -2.01 7.81
C ILE A 51 -20.39 -2.32 8.57
N ARG A 52 -20.60 -3.59 8.95
CA ARG A 52 -21.77 -4.01 9.70
C ARG A 52 -21.87 -3.33 11.06
N GLU A 53 -20.76 -3.21 11.79
CA GLU A 53 -20.74 -2.49 13.06
C GLU A 53 -21.12 -1.01 12.91
N ILE A 54 -20.72 -0.37 11.82
CA ILE A 54 -21.10 1.01 11.49
C ILE A 54 -22.61 1.08 11.18
N ASP A 55 -23.10 0.21 10.30
CA ASP A 55 -24.50 0.17 9.90
C ASP A 55 -25.44 -0.12 11.08
N GLU A 56 -25.01 -0.96 12.01
CA GLU A 56 -25.72 -1.30 13.24
C GLU A 56 -25.53 -0.26 14.36
N GLY A 57 -24.70 0.78 14.14
CA GLY A 57 -24.43 1.83 15.13
C GLY A 57 -23.67 1.35 16.37
N LYS A 58 -22.94 0.23 16.26
CA LYS A 58 -22.16 -0.37 17.36
C LYS A 58 -20.88 0.39 17.68
N VAL A 59 -20.43 1.24 16.77
CA VAL A 59 -19.19 2.02 16.90
C VAL A 59 -19.44 3.52 16.81
N THR A 60 -18.64 4.30 17.51
CA THR A 60 -18.64 5.76 17.39
C THR A 60 -17.61 6.18 16.34
N LEU A 61 -18.09 6.76 15.25
CA LEU A 61 -17.22 7.29 14.20
C LEU A 61 -16.52 8.57 14.65
N ILE A 62 -15.31 8.78 14.15
CA ILE A 62 -14.58 10.04 14.29
C ILE A 62 -14.49 10.75 12.94
N PRO A 63 -14.39 12.09 12.92
CA PRO A 63 -14.10 12.84 11.70
C PRO A 63 -12.81 12.37 11.01
N TRP A 64 -12.80 12.40 9.67
CA TRP A 64 -11.63 11.99 8.88
C TRP A 64 -10.36 12.80 9.20
N ALA A 65 -10.50 14.09 9.52
CA ALA A 65 -9.37 14.93 9.90
C ALA A 65 -8.64 14.37 11.15
N ASP A 66 -9.40 13.93 12.14
CA ASP A 66 -8.86 13.36 13.38
C ASP A 66 -8.24 11.98 13.13
N ALA A 67 -8.87 11.15 12.29
CA ALA A 67 -8.32 9.86 11.89
C ALA A 67 -6.98 10.01 11.15
N ARG A 68 -6.92 10.91 10.16
CA ARG A 68 -5.71 11.18 9.36
C ARG A 68 -4.55 11.66 10.23
N ALA A 69 -4.82 12.52 11.21
CA ALA A 69 -3.79 12.99 12.14
C ALA A 69 -3.15 11.86 12.96
N ARG A 70 -3.90 10.78 13.24
CA ARG A 70 -3.39 9.60 13.96
C ARG A 70 -2.62 8.62 13.07
N ILE A 71 -2.99 8.51 11.78
CA ILE A 71 -2.34 7.60 10.83
C ILE A 71 -0.99 8.15 10.36
N ALA A 72 -0.87 9.47 10.27
CA ALA A 72 0.32 10.15 9.75
C ALA A 72 1.42 10.39 10.80
N GLY A 73 1.22 9.94 12.05
CA GLY A 73 2.21 10.04 13.14
C GLY A 73 3.04 8.78 13.26
#